data_AF-A0A560BB15-F1
#
_entry.id   AF-A0A560BB15-F1
#
_cell.length_a   1.000
_cell.length_b   1.000
_cell.length_c   1.000
_cell.angle_alpha   90.00
_cell.angle_beta   90.00
_cell.angle_gamma   90.00
#
_symmetry.space_group_name_H-M   'P 1'
#
loop_
_entity.id
_entity.type
_entity.pdbx_description
1 polymer ?
#
loop_
_entity_poly.entity_id
_entity_poly.type
_entity_poly.pdbx_seq_one_letter_code
_entity_poly.pdbx_strand_id
1 'polypeptide(L)'
;MSWAKPRDAAPPWVRRVRRHLDTRSFRQAMAIGAVFLVVAGTAVLWSRDLLVELVNEHVGDLLERDQETHRLHGGFGDAAALVAELRRRERFAPEGTRRRIVIDRDGRVLYGDEAMAQRLLAVIACGGPAPCETGRIDQRGDGWKVRGMVVRLSDGGRYVNAYDLQPMLDQLRAVPLAAGCGVLVFLLTSVAFGLRFSAGTLRRVSAITMALTAYAAGDRDRRVAIAGPDDEFARLGREVNRTLDRVTRLVEEVSSVSSSIAHEMRTPLTHLHNRLVTIAETCSDDALRRELEEGIEETRRIQHLFRAIMRLGEIETGRCTLAVEPLDAQALLDEVAESYLPLAEGTGTVITVAVERDLDLRGDRTLLFQTVANLVDNALKYAPGGPLHLSAGRRDGWNEITVADRGRGLAPGQRALAVQRFCRLDPSDRVPGHGLGLAIVDAIARLHGGALLLEDNGPGLRAVVRLERRGRPVAAPAVPGAITGILH
;
A
#
# COMPACT_ATOMS: atom_id res chain seq x y z
N MET A 1 -35.52 9.96 18.22
CA MET A 1 -34.78 8.74 18.59
C MET A 1 -34.47 7.97 17.32
N SER A 2 -33.28 8.15 16.75
CA SER A 2 -32.79 7.41 15.57
C SER A 2 -31.27 7.37 15.64
N TRP A 3 -30.74 6.27 16.17
CA TRP A 3 -29.31 6.02 16.25
C TRP A 3 -28.87 5.30 14.97
N ALA A 4 -28.23 6.03 14.07
CA ALA A 4 -27.51 5.45 12.94
C ALA A 4 -26.18 4.85 13.43
N LYS A 5 -26.07 3.52 13.37
CA LYS A 5 -24.82 2.78 13.55
C LYS A 5 -23.84 3.09 12.41
N PRO A 6 -22.56 3.42 12.66
CA PRO A 6 -21.56 3.47 11.60
C PRO A 6 -21.19 2.05 11.16
N ARG A 7 -21.29 1.78 9.86
CA ARG A 7 -20.71 0.60 9.21
C ARG A 7 -19.18 0.75 9.14
N ASP A 8 -18.49 -0.35 9.42
CA ASP A 8 -17.16 -0.72 8.95
C ASP A 8 -15.92 0.00 9.53
N ALA A 9 -15.71 -0.11 10.84
CA ALA A 9 -14.38 0.00 11.44
C ALA A 9 -13.71 -1.38 11.55
N ALA A 10 -13.26 -1.94 10.42
CA ALA A 10 -12.50 -3.20 10.44
C ALA A 10 -11.23 -3.05 11.33
N PRO A 11 -10.90 -4.06 12.16
CA PRO A 11 -9.75 -4.00 13.06
C PRO A 11 -8.42 -3.67 12.36
N PRO A 12 -7.44 -3.03 13.03
CA PRO A 12 -6.16 -2.64 12.43
C PRO A 12 -5.37 -3.78 11.80
N TRP A 13 -5.56 -5.01 12.28
CA TRP A 13 -4.95 -6.21 11.70
C TRP A 13 -5.63 -6.62 10.39
N VAL A 14 -6.96 -6.48 10.29
CA VAL A 14 -7.73 -6.74 9.04
C VAL A 14 -7.33 -5.76 7.94
N ARG A 15 -7.12 -4.48 8.26
CA ARG A 15 -6.64 -3.48 7.29
C ARG A 15 -5.20 -3.74 6.83
N ARG A 16 -4.33 -4.21 7.72
CA ARG A 16 -2.96 -4.63 7.37
C ARG A 16 -2.98 -5.84 6.45
N VAL A 17 -3.75 -6.86 6.79
CA VAL A 17 -3.92 -8.06 5.96
C VAL A 17 -4.48 -7.67 4.58
N ARG A 18 -5.53 -6.85 4.52
CA ARG A 18 -6.15 -6.41 3.27
C ARG A 18 -5.19 -5.64 2.34
N ARG A 19 -4.32 -4.78 2.88
CA ARG A 19 -3.25 -4.14 2.09
C ARG A 19 -2.25 -5.14 1.51
N HIS A 20 -1.96 -6.23 2.22
CA HIS A 20 -1.11 -7.28 1.69
C HIS A 20 -1.82 -8.12 0.62
N LEU A 21 -3.13 -8.35 0.76
CA LEU A 21 -3.96 -9.09 -0.21
C LEU A 21 -4.04 -8.42 -1.59
N ASP A 22 -3.99 -7.08 -1.68
CA ASP A 22 -4.11 -6.34 -2.95
C ASP A 22 -2.78 -6.25 -3.76
N THR A 23 -1.69 -6.81 -3.25
CA THR A 23 -0.39 -6.73 -3.93
C THR A 23 -0.34 -7.69 -5.14
N ARG A 24 0.21 -7.24 -6.28
CA ARG A 24 0.37 -8.11 -7.49
C ARG A 24 1.12 -9.41 -7.17
N SER A 25 2.15 -9.34 -6.32
CA SER A 25 2.93 -10.49 -5.87
C SER A 25 2.09 -11.49 -5.06
N PHE A 26 1.18 -11.00 -4.22
CA PHE A 26 0.28 -11.84 -3.43
C PHE A 26 -0.76 -12.53 -4.32
N ARG A 27 -1.33 -11.81 -5.29
CA ARG A 27 -2.21 -12.39 -6.31
C ARG A 27 -1.53 -13.49 -7.13
N GLN A 28 -0.26 -13.31 -7.51
CA GLN A 28 0.51 -14.33 -8.22
C GLN A 28 0.76 -15.55 -7.33
N ALA A 29 1.15 -15.36 -6.06
CA ALA A 29 1.32 -16.46 -5.12
C ALA A 29 0.02 -17.23 -4.86
N MET A 30 -1.11 -16.52 -4.72
CA MET A 30 -2.43 -17.14 -4.59
C MET A 30 -2.87 -17.87 -5.85
N ALA A 31 -2.59 -17.33 -7.04
CA ALA A 31 -2.89 -17.99 -8.31
C ALA A 31 -2.09 -19.28 -8.47
N ILE A 32 -0.78 -19.25 -8.18
CA ILE A 32 0.08 -20.43 -8.18
C ILE A 32 -0.41 -21.45 -7.16
N GLY A 33 -0.71 -21.00 -5.93
CA GLY A 33 -1.27 -21.85 -4.88
C GLY A 33 -2.61 -22.49 -5.27
N ALA A 34 -3.50 -21.75 -5.94
CA ALA A 34 -4.78 -22.25 -6.42
C ALA A 34 -4.60 -23.30 -7.52
N VAL A 35 -3.68 -23.08 -8.47
CA VAL A 35 -3.36 -24.08 -9.51
C VAL A 35 -2.82 -25.36 -8.88
N PHE A 36 -1.87 -25.24 -7.92
CA PHE A 36 -1.36 -26.40 -7.19
C PHE A 36 -2.45 -27.13 -6.41
N LEU A 37 -3.40 -26.42 -5.82
CA LEU A 37 -4.53 -27.00 -5.09
C LEU A 37 -5.45 -27.79 -6.02
N VAL A 38 -5.75 -27.24 -7.20
CA VAL A 38 -6.54 -27.94 -8.21
C VAL A 38 -5.82 -29.19 -8.69
N VAL A 39 -4.54 -29.10 -9.07
CA VAL A 39 -3.75 -30.24 -9.56
C VAL A 39 -3.59 -31.33 -8.50
N ALA A 40 -3.31 -30.95 -7.25
CA ALA A 40 -3.16 -31.90 -6.18
C ALA A 40 -4.50 -32.55 -5.78
N GLY A 41 -5.58 -31.76 -5.74
CA GLY A 41 -6.92 -32.27 -5.48
C GLY A 41 -7.39 -33.25 -6.56
N THR A 42 -7.18 -32.93 -7.83
CA THR A 42 -7.51 -33.84 -8.94
C THR A 42 -6.64 -35.09 -8.90
N ALA A 43 -5.34 -34.99 -8.59
CA ALA A 43 -4.45 -36.14 -8.45
C ALA A 43 -4.89 -37.08 -7.32
N VAL A 44 -5.32 -36.55 -6.17
CA VAL A 44 -5.84 -37.37 -5.05
C VAL A 44 -7.15 -38.07 -5.42
N LEU A 45 -8.06 -37.38 -6.09
CA LEU A 45 -9.33 -37.97 -6.56
C LEU A 45 -9.08 -39.04 -7.62
N TRP A 46 -8.20 -38.76 -8.59
CA TRP A 46 -7.84 -39.70 -9.64
C TRP A 46 -7.11 -40.93 -9.08
N SER A 47 -6.21 -40.75 -8.12
CA SER A 47 -5.53 -41.87 -7.44
C SER A 47 -6.52 -42.77 -6.68
N ARG A 48 -7.55 -42.19 -6.04
CA ARG A 48 -8.62 -42.97 -5.41
C ARG A 48 -9.33 -43.85 -6.42
N ASP A 49 -9.73 -43.27 -7.55
CA ASP A 49 -10.50 -43.99 -8.58
C ASP A 49 -9.64 -45.06 -9.26
N LEU A 50 -8.38 -44.75 -9.57
CA LEU A 50 -7.40 -45.70 -10.11
C LEU A 50 -7.16 -46.90 -9.18
N LEU A 51 -7.07 -46.66 -7.87
CA LEU A 51 -6.90 -47.74 -6.88
C LEU A 51 -8.11 -48.68 -6.84
N VAL A 52 -9.32 -48.14 -6.92
CA VAL A 52 -10.55 -48.95 -6.93
C VAL A 52 -10.63 -49.79 -8.21
N GLU A 53 -10.24 -49.20 -9.34
CA GLU A 53 -10.19 -49.88 -10.63
C GLU A 53 -9.17 -51.02 -10.64
N LEU A 54 -7.94 -50.75 -10.16
CA LEU A 54 -6.87 -51.73 -10.07
C LEU A 54 -7.27 -52.93 -9.18
N VAL A 55 -7.90 -52.69 -8.03
CA VAL A 55 -8.39 -53.77 -7.15
C VAL A 55 -9.49 -54.59 -7.83
N ASN A 56 -10.42 -53.92 -8.51
CA ASN A 56 -11.52 -54.58 -9.23
C ASN A 56 -11.00 -55.47 -10.36
N GLU A 57 -10.01 -55.01 -11.14
CA GLU A 57 -9.38 -55.76 -12.22
C GLU A 57 -8.59 -56.96 -11.67
N HIS A 58 -7.75 -56.73 -10.66
CA HIS A 58 -6.95 -57.78 -10.03
C HIS A 58 -7.81 -58.92 -9.44
N VAL A 59 -8.92 -58.57 -8.76
CA VAL A 59 -9.88 -59.58 -8.25
C VAL A 59 -10.59 -60.30 -9.39
N GLY A 60 -10.86 -59.62 -10.50
CA GLY A 60 -11.39 -60.23 -11.72
C GLY A 60 -10.48 -61.33 -12.27
N ASP A 61 -9.19 -61.03 -12.44
CA ASP A 61 -8.18 -61.97 -12.92
C ASP A 61 -8.01 -63.18 -12.00
N LEU A 62 -8.00 -62.93 -10.68
CA LEU A 62 -7.92 -64.02 -9.69
C LEU A 62 -9.11 -64.97 -9.78
N LEU A 63 -10.32 -64.43 -9.99
CA LEU A 63 -11.52 -65.25 -10.17
C LEU A 63 -11.46 -66.08 -11.46
N GLU A 64 -10.99 -65.50 -12.56
CA GLU A 64 -10.88 -66.20 -13.85
C GLU A 64 -9.83 -67.32 -13.79
N ARG A 65 -8.64 -67.05 -13.24
CA ARG A 65 -7.58 -68.08 -13.05
C ARG A 65 -8.04 -69.23 -12.17
N ASP A 66 -8.82 -68.93 -11.14
CA ASP A 66 -9.37 -69.95 -10.25
C ASP A 66 -10.38 -70.86 -10.98
N GLN A 67 -11.21 -70.30 -11.86
CA GLN A 67 -12.09 -71.12 -12.70
C GLN A 67 -11.32 -72.06 -13.60
N GLU A 68 -10.30 -71.54 -14.27
CA GLU A 68 -9.54 -72.30 -15.25
C GLU A 68 -8.83 -73.46 -14.57
N THR A 69 -8.26 -73.21 -13.38
CA THR A 69 -7.67 -74.26 -12.54
C THR A 69 -8.69 -75.36 -12.20
N HIS A 70 -9.91 -74.99 -11.81
CA HIS A 70 -10.97 -75.94 -11.49
C HIS A 70 -11.52 -76.70 -12.72
N ARG A 71 -11.57 -76.07 -13.89
CA ARG A 71 -11.91 -76.74 -15.14
C ARG A 71 -10.85 -77.77 -15.54
N LEU A 72 -9.57 -77.43 -15.40
CA LEU A 72 -8.45 -78.31 -15.74
C LEU A 72 -8.34 -79.55 -14.81
N HIS A 73 -8.76 -79.44 -13.54
CA HIS A 73 -8.67 -80.52 -12.55
C HIS A 73 -9.92 -81.43 -12.47
N GLY A 74 -10.74 -81.51 -13.54
CA GLY A 74 -11.88 -82.44 -13.61
C GLY A 74 -13.26 -81.80 -13.49
N GLY A 75 -13.35 -80.46 -13.52
CA GLY A 75 -14.62 -79.73 -13.53
C GLY A 75 -15.34 -79.66 -12.18
N PHE A 76 -16.42 -78.90 -12.13
CA PHE A 76 -17.30 -78.81 -10.97
C PHE A 76 -18.22 -80.04 -10.95
N GLY A 77 -17.79 -81.08 -10.22
CA GLY A 77 -18.57 -82.32 -10.02
C GLY A 77 -19.80 -82.13 -9.13
N ASP A 78 -20.20 -83.18 -8.42
CA ASP A 78 -21.33 -83.17 -7.47
C ASP A 78 -21.10 -82.20 -6.29
N ALA A 79 -22.14 -81.51 -5.82
CA ALA A 79 -22.02 -80.51 -4.76
C ALA A 79 -21.47 -81.13 -3.46
N ALA A 80 -21.86 -82.37 -3.14
CA ALA A 80 -21.35 -83.07 -1.97
C ALA A 80 -19.82 -83.34 -2.05
N ALA A 81 -19.33 -83.71 -3.24
CA ALA A 81 -17.90 -83.94 -3.49
C ALA A 81 -17.09 -82.63 -3.41
N LEU A 82 -17.63 -81.54 -3.97
CA LEU A 82 -17.00 -80.23 -3.89
C LEU A 82 -16.93 -79.71 -2.44
N VAL A 83 -17.99 -79.91 -1.64
CA VAL A 83 -18.00 -79.56 -0.22
C VAL A 83 -16.95 -80.36 0.57
N ALA A 84 -16.79 -81.65 0.29
CA ALA A 84 -15.79 -82.48 0.96
C ALA A 84 -14.36 -82.01 0.66
N GLU A 85 -14.08 -81.59 -0.58
CA GLU A 85 -12.80 -81.01 -0.98
C GLU A 85 -12.56 -79.63 -0.35
N LEU A 86 -13.55 -78.74 -0.38
CA LEU A 86 -13.45 -77.41 0.22
C LEU A 86 -13.21 -77.48 1.75
N ARG A 87 -13.95 -78.34 2.47
CA ARG A 87 -13.74 -78.58 3.91
C ARG A 87 -12.37 -79.21 4.21
N ARG A 88 -11.77 -79.92 3.26
CA ARG A 88 -10.40 -80.42 3.41
C ARG A 88 -9.40 -79.28 3.30
N ARG A 89 -9.56 -78.39 2.32
CA ARG A 89 -8.66 -77.24 2.09
C ARG A 89 -8.73 -76.17 3.18
N GLU A 90 -9.93 -75.84 3.65
CA GLU A 90 -10.13 -74.82 4.69
C GLU A 90 -9.44 -75.17 6.02
N ARG A 91 -9.30 -76.46 6.33
CA ARG A 91 -8.55 -76.94 7.49
C ARG A 91 -7.06 -76.62 7.44
N PHE A 92 -6.50 -76.41 6.25
CA PHE A 92 -5.07 -76.13 6.06
C PHE A 92 -4.78 -74.65 5.76
N ALA A 93 -5.77 -73.86 5.32
CA ALA A 93 -5.64 -72.44 5.08
C ALA A 93 -6.99 -71.70 5.26
N PRO A 94 -7.21 -70.96 6.36
CA PRO A 94 -8.39 -70.11 6.50
C PRO A 94 -8.28 -68.92 5.54
N GLU A 95 -9.10 -68.89 4.50
CA GLU A 95 -9.12 -67.83 3.48
C GLU A 95 -10.02 -66.67 3.96
N GLY A 96 -9.42 -65.58 4.48
CA GLY A 96 -10.16 -64.53 5.21
C GLY A 96 -11.07 -63.62 4.36
N THR A 97 -10.67 -63.23 3.15
CA THR A 97 -11.43 -62.31 2.27
C THR A 97 -12.20 -63.02 1.16
N ARG A 98 -11.93 -64.31 0.95
CA ARG A 98 -12.57 -65.14 -0.07
C ARG A 98 -13.76 -65.88 0.54
N ARG A 99 -14.93 -65.75 -0.06
CA ARG A 99 -16.18 -66.36 0.36
C ARG A 99 -16.61 -67.38 -0.71
N ARG A 100 -16.52 -68.66 -0.36
CA ARG A 100 -16.99 -69.76 -1.19
C ARG A 100 -18.30 -70.30 -0.62
N ILE A 101 -19.30 -70.48 -1.47
CA ILE A 101 -20.62 -70.97 -1.08
C ILE A 101 -21.03 -72.07 -2.06
N VAL A 102 -21.49 -73.21 -1.54
CA VAL A 102 -22.05 -74.31 -2.34
C VAL A 102 -23.51 -74.47 -1.98
N ILE A 103 -24.37 -74.51 -2.99
CA ILE A 103 -25.82 -74.56 -2.86
C ILE A 103 -26.31 -75.78 -3.63
N ASP A 104 -27.15 -76.58 -3.00
CA ASP A 104 -27.80 -77.74 -3.61
C ASP A 104 -28.89 -77.32 -4.62
N ARG A 105 -29.39 -78.25 -5.43
CA ARG A 105 -30.49 -78.08 -6.38
C ARG A 105 -31.76 -77.51 -5.73
N ASP A 106 -32.01 -77.84 -4.47
CA ASP A 106 -33.16 -77.35 -3.69
C ASP A 106 -32.93 -75.96 -3.06
N GLY A 107 -31.81 -75.30 -3.37
CA GLY A 107 -31.49 -73.97 -2.85
C GLY A 107 -30.94 -73.98 -1.41
N ARG A 108 -30.65 -75.16 -0.85
CA ARG A 108 -30.06 -75.30 0.49
C ARG A 108 -28.55 -75.07 0.46
N VAL A 109 -28.03 -74.32 1.40
CA VAL A 109 -26.59 -74.03 1.51
C VAL A 109 -25.88 -75.22 2.17
N LEU A 110 -24.97 -75.87 1.44
CA LEU A 110 -24.19 -77.02 1.93
C LEU A 110 -22.83 -76.61 2.52
N TYR A 111 -22.32 -75.44 2.11
CA TYR A 111 -21.02 -74.90 2.52
C TYR A 111 -21.01 -73.38 2.36
N GLY A 112 -20.37 -72.67 3.29
CA GLY A 112 -20.30 -71.20 3.31
C GLY A 112 -21.29 -70.52 4.25
N ASP A 113 -21.23 -69.19 4.33
CA ASP A 113 -22.08 -68.35 5.17
C ASP A 113 -23.51 -68.26 4.61
N GLU A 114 -24.48 -68.77 5.37
CA GLU A 114 -25.89 -68.85 4.98
C GLU A 114 -26.54 -67.46 4.80
N ALA A 115 -26.16 -66.47 5.62
CA ALA A 115 -26.71 -65.12 5.52
C ALA A 115 -26.24 -64.41 4.25
N MET A 116 -24.98 -64.61 3.87
CA MET A 116 -24.43 -64.11 2.61
C MET A 116 -25.00 -64.88 1.42
N ALA A 117 -25.17 -66.20 1.54
CA ALA A 117 -25.76 -67.03 0.50
C ALA A 117 -27.18 -66.57 0.13
N GLN A 118 -28.03 -66.29 1.12
CA GLN A 118 -29.38 -65.77 0.89
C GLN A 118 -29.37 -64.39 0.22
N ARG A 119 -28.45 -63.50 0.61
CA ARG A 119 -28.29 -62.16 -0.01
C ARG A 119 -27.79 -62.23 -1.46
N LEU A 120 -26.86 -63.14 -1.75
CA LEU A 120 -26.36 -63.36 -3.10
C LEU A 120 -27.41 -64.07 -3.96
N LEU A 121 -28.12 -65.07 -3.43
CA LEU A 121 -29.22 -65.77 -4.11
C LEU A 121 -30.33 -64.81 -4.57
N ALA A 122 -30.65 -63.79 -3.76
CA ALA A 122 -31.62 -62.76 -4.11
C ALA A 122 -31.25 -61.94 -5.37
N VAL A 123 -29.96 -61.93 -5.74
CA VAL A 123 -29.44 -61.12 -6.86
C VAL A 123 -28.89 -61.98 -8.00
N ILE A 124 -28.59 -63.26 -7.75
CA ILE A 124 -28.32 -64.29 -8.77
C ILE A 124 -29.64 -64.74 -9.45
N ALA A 125 -30.61 -63.82 -9.60
CA ALA A 125 -31.74 -64.03 -10.48
C ALA A 125 -31.22 -63.90 -11.91
N CYS A 126 -30.87 -65.04 -12.52
CA CYS A 126 -30.61 -65.14 -13.95
C CYS A 126 -31.86 -64.75 -14.73
N GLY A 127 -32.05 -63.45 -14.93
CA GLY A 127 -33.16 -62.85 -15.65
C GLY A 127 -32.96 -62.99 -17.15
N GLY A 128 -33.14 -64.21 -17.67
CA GLY A 128 -33.16 -64.49 -19.09
C GLY A 128 -33.44 -65.96 -19.38
N PRO A 129 -34.04 -66.30 -20.54
CA PRO A 129 -34.42 -67.68 -20.88
C PRO A 129 -33.25 -68.59 -21.28
N ALA A 130 -32.00 -68.15 -21.14
CA ALA A 130 -30.81 -68.98 -21.35
C ALA A 130 -30.27 -69.49 -20.00
N PRO A 131 -29.86 -70.78 -19.90
CA PRO A 131 -29.28 -71.31 -18.68
C PRO A 131 -27.93 -70.63 -18.41
N CYS A 132 -27.82 -69.88 -17.31
CA CYS A 132 -26.54 -69.35 -16.84
C CYS A 132 -25.58 -70.50 -16.49
N GLU A 133 -24.67 -70.86 -17.40
CA GLU A 133 -23.57 -71.77 -17.10
C GLU A 133 -22.51 -71.09 -16.20
N THR A 134 -22.34 -69.76 -16.32
CA THR A 134 -21.48 -68.95 -15.46
C THR A 134 -22.02 -67.51 -15.39
N GLY A 135 -22.09 -66.91 -14.20
CA GLY A 135 -22.57 -65.53 -14.01
C GLY A 135 -21.61 -64.72 -13.11
N ARG A 136 -21.40 -63.43 -13.41
CA ARG A 136 -20.62 -62.51 -12.57
C ARG A 136 -21.53 -61.79 -11.59
N ILE A 137 -21.06 -61.63 -10.36
CA ILE A 137 -21.71 -60.84 -9.31
C ILE A 137 -20.84 -59.60 -9.09
N ASP A 138 -21.39 -58.42 -9.34
CA ASP A 138 -20.83 -57.14 -8.91
C ASP A 138 -21.92 -56.39 -8.14
N GLN A 139 -21.84 -56.45 -6.81
CA GLN A 139 -22.85 -55.86 -5.95
C GLN A 139 -22.25 -54.90 -4.94
N ARG A 140 -22.97 -53.80 -4.75
CA ARG A 140 -22.68 -52.77 -3.77
C ARG A 140 -23.89 -52.59 -2.87
N GLY A 141 -23.76 -53.06 -1.62
CA GLY A 141 -24.71 -52.77 -0.54
C GLY A 141 -24.09 -51.83 0.49
N ASP A 142 -24.89 -51.42 1.47
CA ASP A 142 -24.42 -50.58 2.57
C ASP A 142 -23.37 -51.35 3.39
N GLY A 143 -22.10 -50.94 3.27
CA GLY A 143 -20.97 -51.56 3.99
C GLY A 143 -20.43 -52.87 3.41
N TRP A 144 -20.84 -53.31 2.22
CA TRP A 144 -20.23 -54.48 1.54
C TRP A 144 -20.15 -54.28 0.03
N LYS A 145 -19.00 -54.60 -0.56
CA LYS A 145 -18.76 -54.59 -2.01
C LYS A 145 -18.17 -55.94 -2.35
N VAL A 146 -18.94 -56.78 -3.00
CA VAL A 146 -18.56 -58.15 -3.29
C VAL A 146 -18.47 -58.34 -4.79
N ARG A 147 -17.32 -58.83 -5.25
CA ARG A 147 -17.12 -59.26 -6.63
C ARG A 147 -16.92 -60.75 -6.63
N GLY A 148 -17.75 -61.45 -7.36
CA GLY A 148 -17.74 -62.90 -7.37
C GLY A 148 -18.34 -63.47 -8.62
N MET A 149 -18.50 -64.77 -8.63
CA MET A 149 -18.99 -65.47 -9.79
C MET A 149 -19.61 -66.80 -9.37
N VAL A 150 -20.60 -67.20 -10.16
CA VAL A 150 -21.43 -68.37 -9.94
C VAL A 150 -21.21 -69.35 -11.08
N VAL A 151 -20.98 -70.60 -10.76
CA VAL A 151 -20.90 -71.71 -11.71
C VAL A 151 -21.94 -72.76 -11.33
N ARG A 152 -22.59 -73.36 -12.32
CA ARG A 152 -23.53 -74.46 -12.09
C ARG A 152 -22.75 -75.78 -11.99
N LEU A 153 -23.06 -76.60 -10.98
CA LEU A 153 -22.52 -77.94 -10.82
C LEU A 153 -23.29 -78.96 -11.66
N SER A 154 -22.70 -80.13 -11.89
CA SER A 154 -23.28 -81.19 -12.73
C SER A 154 -24.58 -81.80 -12.16
N ASP A 155 -24.79 -81.72 -10.85
CA ASP A 155 -25.99 -82.15 -10.11
C ASP A 155 -27.14 -81.11 -10.13
N GLY A 156 -26.90 -79.94 -10.73
CA GLY A 156 -27.83 -78.82 -10.77
C GLY A 156 -27.67 -77.84 -9.60
N GLY A 157 -26.75 -78.08 -8.67
CA GLY A 157 -26.34 -77.14 -7.63
C GLY A 157 -25.61 -75.92 -8.18
N ARG A 158 -25.29 -74.96 -7.30
CA ARG A 158 -24.55 -73.73 -7.63
C ARG A 158 -23.35 -73.56 -6.72
N TYR A 159 -22.19 -73.28 -7.32
CA TYR A 159 -20.98 -72.88 -6.62
C TYR A 159 -20.76 -71.39 -6.83
N VAL A 160 -20.67 -70.65 -5.74
CA VAL A 160 -20.38 -69.21 -5.74
C VAL A 160 -19.00 -69.01 -5.14
N ASN A 161 -18.12 -68.36 -5.88
CA ASN A 161 -16.83 -67.90 -5.39
C ASN A 161 -16.81 -66.38 -5.47
N ALA A 162 -16.68 -65.71 -4.33
CA ALA A 162 -16.74 -64.27 -4.24
C ALA A 162 -15.67 -63.72 -3.31
N TYR A 163 -15.22 -62.49 -3.57
CA TYR A 163 -14.31 -61.75 -2.71
C TYR A 163 -15.02 -60.56 -2.11
N ASP A 164 -14.82 -60.33 -0.82
CA ASP A 164 -15.23 -59.08 -0.17
C ASP A 164 -14.13 -58.03 -0.35
N LEU A 165 -14.44 -56.97 -1.10
CA LEU A 165 -13.50 -55.89 -1.42
C LEU A 165 -13.47 -54.84 -0.31
N GLN A 166 -14.42 -54.78 0.64
CA GLN A 166 -14.41 -53.72 1.66
C GLN A 166 -13.16 -53.73 2.55
N PRO A 167 -12.71 -54.87 3.11
CA PRO A 167 -11.52 -54.88 3.95
C PRO A 167 -10.26 -54.41 3.19
N MET A 168 -10.18 -54.74 1.90
CA MET A 168 -9.07 -54.31 1.02
C MET A 168 -9.14 -52.81 0.73
N LEU A 169 -10.34 -52.28 0.48
CA LEU A 169 -10.56 -50.86 0.23
C LEU A 169 -10.34 -50.01 1.49
N ASP A 170 -10.75 -50.49 2.66
CA ASP A 170 -10.56 -49.79 3.95
C ASP A 170 -9.08 -49.62 4.29
N GLN A 171 -8.25 -50.63 4.03
CA GLN A 171 -6.79 -50.52 4.19
C GLN A 171 -6.18 -49.48 3.24
N LEU A 172 -6.73 -49.34 2.03
CA LEU A 172 -6.24 -48.39 1.03
C LEU A 172 -6.73 -46.95 1.25
N ARG A 173 -7.77 -46.71 2.08
CA ARG A 173 -8.29 -45.35 2.36
C ARG A 173 -7.31 -44.43 3.08
N ALA A 174 -6.36 -44.98 3.83
CA ALA A 174 -5.34 -44.19 4.52
C ALA A 174 -4.40 -43.45 3.57
N VAL A 175 -4.13 -44.01 2.39
CA VAL A 175 -3.19 -43.46 1.39
C VAL A 175 -3.64 -42.10 0.84
N PRO A 176 -4.86 -41.93 0.28
CA PRO A 176 -5.30 -40.62 -0.23
C PRO A 176 -5.50 -39.58 0.89
N LEU A 177 -5.87 -39.99 2.10
CA LEU A 177 -5.98 -39.09 3.26
C LEU A 177 -4.61 -38.53 3.67
N ALA A 178 -3.60 -39.39 3.77
CA ALA A 178 -2.23 -38.97 4.07
C ALA A 178 -1.68 -38.03 2.98
N ALA A 179 -1.94 -38.34 1.71
CA ALA A 179 -1.57 -37.48 0.58
C ALA A 179 -2.26 -36.11 0.66
N GLY A 180 -3.56 -36.06 0.95
CA GLY A 180 -4.32 -34.82 1.12
C GLY A 180 -3.79 -33.95 2.27
N CYS A 181 -3.46 -34.55 3.42
CA CYS A 181 -2.84 -33.84 4.54
C CYS A 181 -1.46 -33.25 4.16
N GLY A 182 -0.65 -33.98 3.39
CA GLY A 182 0.64 -33.51 2.90
C GLY A 182 0.51 -32.27 1.99
N VAL A 183 -0.46 -32.30 1.07
CA VAL A 183 -0.78 -31.17 0.18
C VAL A 183 -1.23 -29.95 0.98
N LEU A 184 -2.09 -30.13 1.99
CA LEU A 184 -2.57 -29.04 2.84
C LEU A 184 -1.43 -28.37 3.60
N VAL A 185 -0.53 -29.15 4.20
CA VAL A 185 0.64 -28.62 4.92
C VAL A 185 1.55 -27.85 3.97
N PHE A 186 1.81 -28.39 2.77
CA PHE A 186 2.60 -27.71 1.74
C PHE A 186 1.98 -26.37 1.29
N LEU A 187 0.65 -26.31 1.14
CA LEU A 187 -0.05 -25.08 0.79
C LEU A 187 0.06 -24.04 1.91
N LEU A 188 -0.16 -24.44 3.17
CA LEU A 188 -0.07 -23.54 4.32
C LEU A 188 1.34 -22.97 4.49
N THR A 189 2.38 -23.79 4.34
CA THR A 189 3.77 -23.34 4.41
C THR A 189 4.13 -22.42 3.24
N SER A 190 3.63 -22.71 2.03
CA SER A 190 3.80 -21.84 0.85
C SER A 190 3.16 -20.47 1.05
N VAL A 191 1.94 -20.42 1.59
CA VAL A 191 1.25 -19.16 1.91
C VAL A 191 2.00 -18.40 3.00
N ALA A 192 2.43 -19.07 4.07
CA ALA A 192 3.18 -18.45 5.15
C ALA A 192 4.52 -17.86 4.64
N PHE A 193 5.24 -18.60 3.79
CA PHE A 193 6.47 -18.14 3.15
C PHE A 193 6.23 -16.93 2.25
N GLY A 194 5.19 -16.98 1.41
CA GLY A 194 4.79 -15.89 0.53
C GLY A 194 4.42 -14.60 1.27
N LEU A 195 3.67 -14.71 2.37
CA LEU A 195 3.33 -13.57 3.24
C LEU A 195 4.57 -12.95 3.88
N ARG A 196 5.49 -13.78 4.40
CA ARG A 196 6.72 -13.31 5.04
C ARG A 196 7.64 -12.61 4.03
N PHE A 197 7.77 -13.17 2.84
CA PHE A 197 8.57 -12.61 1.76
C PHE A 197 7.99 -11.28 1.25
N SER A 198 6.69 -11.24 0.96
CA SER A 198 6.00 -10.02 0.50
C SER A 198 6.10 -8.87 1.50
N ALA A 199 5.94 -9.15 2.80
CA ALA A 199 6.09 -8.16 3.84
C ALA A 199 7.52 -7.59 3.96
N GLY A 200 8.55 -8.39 3.64
CA GLY A 200 9.93 -7.92 3.58
C GLY A 200 10.16 -6.93 2.43
N THR A 201 9.75 -7.31 1.23
CA THR A 201 9.92 -6.51 0.01
C THR A 201 9.16 -5.17 0.09
N LEU A 202 7.91 -5.18 0.54
CA LEU A 202 7.10 -3.96 0.66
C LEU A 202 7.69 -2.96 1.66
N ARG A 203 8.28 -3.43 2.75
CA ARG A 203 8.93 -2.55 3.73
C ARG A 203 10.12 -1.81 3.12
N ARG A 204 10.91 -2.48 2.28
CA ARG A 204 12.07 -1.86 1.62
C ARG A 204 11.66 -0.84 0.57
N VAL A 205 10.65 -1.16 -0.25
CA VAL A 205 10.09 -0.19 -1.21
C VAL A 205 9.53 1.03 -0.48
N SER A 206 8.77 0.82 0.59
CA SER A 206 8.26 1.92 1.41
C SER A 206 9.37 2.78 2.02
N ALA A 207 10.51 2.19 2.41
CA ALA A 207 11.65 2.95 2.93
C ALA A 207 12.26 3.87 1.87
N ILE A 208 12.39 3.40 0.62
CA ILE A 208 12.84 4.22 -0.52
C ILE A 208 11.87 5.37 -0.77
N THR A 209 10.56 5.06 -0.86
CA THR A 209 9.53 6.08 -1.09
C THR A 209 9.54 7.13 0.01
N MET A 210 9.62 6.71 1.29
CA MET A 210 9.66 7.64 2.42
C MET A 210 10.89 8.54 2.39
N ALA A 211 12.07 8.03 2.02
CA ALA A 211 13.28 8.84 1.90
C ALA A 211 13.14 9.88 0.78
N LEU A 212 12.61 9.50 -0.38
CA LEU A 212 12.36 10.42 -1.49
C LEU A 212 11.31 11.50 -1.14
N THR A 213 10.22 11.12 -0.47
CA THR A 213 9.19 12.07 -0.04
C THR A 213 9.73 13.04 1.01
N ALA A 214 10.54 12.56 1.96
CA ALA A 214 11.19 13.43 2.96
C ALA A 214 12.17 14.41 2.29
N TYR A 215 13.00 13.92 1.36
CA TYR A 215 13.90 14.78 0.58
C TYR A 215 13.14 15.86 -0.21
N ALA A 216 12.04 15.48 -0.86
CA ALA A 216 11.17 16.42 -1.58
C ALA A 216 10.49 17.44 -0.65
N ALA A 217 10.26 17.08 0.62
CA ALA A 217 9.71 17.98 1.64
C ALA A 217 10.78 18.91 2.27
N GLY A 218 12.05 18.79 1.88
CA GLY A 218 13.14 19.66 2.34
C GLY A 218 14.12 19.00 3.32
N ASP A 219 13.88 17.75 3.75
CA ASP A 219 14.81 17.00 4.61
C ASP A 219 15.95 16.40 3.77
N ARG A 220 16.98 17.22 3.53
CA ARG A 220 18.12 16.88 2.66
C ARG A 220 19.10 15.89 3.25
N ASP A 221 19.04 15.62 4.55
CA ASP A 221 19.91 14.65 5.22
C ASP A 221 19.31 13.24 5.21
N ARG A 222 18.02 13.10 4.86
CA ARG A 222 17.37 11.80 4.77
C ARG A 222 18.01 10.95 3.69
N ARG A 223 18.32 9.69 4.03
CA ARG A 223 18.83 8.68 3.10
C ARG A 223 18.02 7.39 3.20
N VAL A 224 18.06 6.61 2.13
CA VAL A 224 17.50 5.26 2.13
C VAL A 224 18.35 4.40 3.07
N ALA A 225 17.71 3.83 4.10
CA ALA A 225 18.36 2.86 4.99
C ALA A 225 18.58 1.55 4.23
N ILE A 226 19.85 1.26 3.92
CA ILE A 226 20.26 0.02 3.26
C ILE A 226 20.53 -1.02 4.36
N ALA A 227 19.49 -1.78 4.73
CA ALA A 227 19.62 -2.86 5.71
C ALA A 227 19.21 -4.20 5.07
N GLY A 228 20.12 -5.16 5.06
CA GLY A 228 19.88 -6.52 4.59
C GLY A 228 20.97 -7.09 3.68
N PRO A 229 20.72 -8.26 3.06
CA PRO A 229 21.58 -8.88 2.06
C PRO A 229 21.83 -7.96 0.86
N ASP A 230 22.97 -8.12 0.19
CA ASP A 230 23.33 -7.33 -0.98
C ASP A 230 22.56 -7.79 -2.23
N ASP A 231 21.28 -7.41 -2.30
CA ASP A 231 20.36 -7.74 -3.40
C ASP A 231 20.02 -6.51 -4.27
N GLU A 232 19.11 -6.69 -5.24
CA GLU A 232 18.74 -5.62 -6.17
C GLU A 232 18.17 -4.39 -5.45
N PHE A 233 17.51 -4.57 -4.29
CA PHE A 233 16.98 -3.46 -3.51
C PHE A 233 18.08 -2.71 -2.76
N ALA A 234 19.09 -3.41 -2.26
CA ALA A 234 20.27 -2.76 -1.68
C ALA A 234 21.02 -1.93 -2.72
N ARG A 235 21.19 -2.47 -3.95
CA ARG A 235 21.78 -1.75 -5.07
C ARG A 235 20.96 -0.52 -5.47
N LEU A 236 19.64 -0.65 -5.59
CA LEU A 236 18.75 0.48 -5.88
C LEU A 236 18.83 1.56 -4.79
N GLY A 237 18.86 1.16 -3.52
CA GLY A 237 19.02 2.10 -2.40
C GLY A 237 20.32 2.89 -2.47
N ARG A 238 21.44 2.25 -2.83
CA ARG A 238 22.73 2.93 -3.05
C ARG A 238 22.67 3.92 -4.22
N GLU A 239 22.03 3.54 -5.32
CA GLU A 239 21.91 4.39 -6.51
C GLU A 239 21.03 5.61 -6.23
N VAL A 240 19.91 5.42 -5.53
CA VAL A 240 19.08 6.54 -5.05
C VAL A 240 19.91 7.47 -4.16
N ASN A 241 20.64 6.94 -3.17
CA ASN A 241 21.49 7.77 -2.30
C ASN A 241 22.54 8.55 -3.11
N ARG A 242 23.22 7.94 -4.09
CA ARG A 242 24.18 8.64 -4.98
C ARG A 242 23.52 9.76 -5.78
N THR A 243 22.30 9.54 -6.28
CA THR A 243 21.55 10.59 -6.99
C THR A 243 21.19 11.73 -6.05
N LEU A 244 20.73 11.44 -4.83
CA LEU A 244 20.44 12.46 -3.82
C LEU A 244 21.69 13.27 -3.47
N ASP A 245 22.85 12.63 -3.30
CA ASP A 245 24.12 13.32 -3.03
C ASP A 245 24.57 14.20 -4.21
N ARG A 246 24.29 13.79 -5.45
CA ARG A 246 24.59 14.59 -6.63
C ARG A 246 23.68 15.81 -6.75
N VAL A 247 22.38 15.64 -6.49
CA VAL A 247 21.42 16.76 -6.48
C VAL A 247 21.77 17.73 -5.36
N THR A 248 22.08 17.24 -4.16
CA THR A 248 22.47 18.08 -3.02
C THR A 248 23.70 18.94 -3.37
N ARG A 249 24.77 18.33 -3.91
CA ARG A 249 25.96 19.06 -4.35
C ARG A 249 25.66 20.10 -5.43
N LEU A 250 24.85 19.77 -6.44
CA LEU A 250 24.50 20.74 -7.48
C LEU A 250 23.74 21.95 -6.93
N VAL A 251 22.83 21.72 -5.97
CA VAL A 251 22.09 22.81 -5.30
C VAL A 251 23.04 23.67 -4.45
N GLU A 252 23.97 23.05 -3.72
CA GLU A 252 24.99 23.75 -2.94
C GLU A 252 25.93 24.58 -3.82
N GLU A 253 26.40 24.03 -4.94
CA GLU A 253 27.24 24.73 -5.93
C GLU A 253 26.53 25.95 -6.50
N VAL A 254 25.29 25.78 -7.00
CA VAL A 254 24.48 26.89 -7.50
C VAL A 254 24.30 27.96 -6.43
N SER A 255 23.98 27.56 -5.20
CA SER A 255 23.79 28.50 -4.09
C SER A 255 25.08 29.22 -3.71
N SER A 256 26.22 28.54 -3.73
CA SER A 256 27.53 29.14 -3.46
C SER A 256 27.88 30.17 -4.52
N VAL A 257 27.71 29.84 -5.81
CA VAL A 257 27.95 30.76 -6.92
C VAL A 257 27.03 31.98 -6.82
N SER A 258 25.73 31.78 -6.55
CA SER A 258 24.80 32.90 -6.34
C SER A 258 25.25 33.79 -5.17
N SER A 259 25.72 33.20 -4.07
CA SER A 259 26.22 33.94 -2.91
C SER A 259 27.47 34.76 -3.21
N SER A 260 28.41 34.23 -4.02
CA SER A 260 29.61 34.97 -4.42
C SER A 260 29.25 36.14 -5.35
N ILE A 261 28.40 35.90 -6.35
CA ILE A 261 27.87 36.96 -7.24
C ILE A 261 27.16 38.03 -6.40
N ALA A 262 26.45 37.63 -5.35
CA ALA A 262 25.77 38.56 -4.46
C ALA A 262 26.72 39.55 -3.78
N HIS A 263 27.84 39.03 -3.28
CA HIS A 263 28.85 39.84 -2.63
C HIS A 263 29.55 40.75 -3.63
N GLU A 264 29.92 40.21 -4.79
CA GLU A 264 30.64 40.95 -5.84
C GLU A 264 29.80 42.05 -6.48
N MET A 265 28.47 41.90 -6.58
CA MET A 265 27.57 42.94 -7.12
C MET A 265 27.22 44.02 -6.10
N ARG A 266 27.25 43.72 -4.78
CA ARG A 266 26.92 44.70 -3.74
C ARG A 266 27.90 45.87 -3.73
N THR A 267 29.18 45.60 -3.86
CA THR A 267 30.25 46.60 -3.84
C THR A 267 30.13 47.64 -4.97
N PRO A 268 30.04 47.26 -6.27
CA PRO A 268 29.91 48.22 -7.36
C PRO A 268 28.58 48.98 -7.32
N LEU A 269 27.48 48.35 -6.92
CA LEU A 269 26.19 49.05 -6.75
C LEU A 269 26.22 50.05 -5.60
N THR A 270 26.88 49.73 -4.49
CA THR A 270 27.06 50.67 -3.37
C THR A 270 27.94 51.84 -3.79
N HIS A 271 29.02 51.58 -4.53
CA HIS A 271 29.89 52.62 -5.04
C HIS A 271 29.18 53.53 -6.06
N LEU A 272 28.38 52.97 -6.97
CA LEU A 272 27.57 53.73 -7.91
C LEU A 272 26.55 54.61 -7.18
N HIS A 273 25.82 54.06 -6.21
CA HIS A 273 24.85 54.80 -5.41
C HIS A 273 25.52 55.98 -4.69
N ASN A 274 26.63 55.74 -3.98
CA ASN A 274 27.34 56.80 -3.27
C ASN A 274 27.85 57.89 -4.24
N ARG A 275 28.36 57.52 -5.41
CA ARG A 275 28.76 58.51 -6.43
C ARG A 275 27.59 59.37 -6.89
N LEU A 276 26.41 58.77 -7.13
CA LEU A 276 25.21 59.52 -7.53
C LEU A 276 24.77 60.47 -6.41
N VAL A 277 24.76 60.02 -5.15
CA VAL A 277 24.44 60.87 -3.98
C VAL A 277 25.40 62.06 -3.89
N THR A 278 26.70 61.83 -3.99
CA THR A 278 27.71 62.90 -3.92
C THR A 278 27.57 63.91 -5.07
N ILE A 279 27.26 63.44 -6.29
CA ILE A 279 27.01 64.33 -7.43
C ILE A 279 25.72 65.12 -7.21
N ALA A 280 24.66 64.50 -6.68
CA ALA A 280 23.39 65.17 -6.39
C ALA A 280 23.54 66.27 -5.33
N GLU A 281 24.32 66.02 -4.27
CA GLU A 281 24.59 66.99 -3.20
C GLU A 281 25.39 68.21 -3.66
N THR A 282 26.22 68.05 -4.72
CA THR A 282 27.07 69.11 -5.26
C THR A 282 26.48 69.77 -6.52
N CYS A 283 25.35 69.27 -7.01
CA CYS A 283 24.69 69.75 -8.21
C CYS A 283 23.89 71.02 -7.93
N SER A 284 24.16 72.09 -8.69
CA SER A 284 23.45 73.37 -8.61
C SER A 284 22.28 73.49 -9.59
N ASP A 285 22.17 72.58 -10.57
CA ASP A 285 21.07 72.54 -11.53
C ASP A 285 19.91 71.67 -10.98
N ASP A 286 18.77 72.30 -10.72
CA ASP A 286 17.58 71.64 -10.16
C ASP A 286 16.93 70.60 -11.09
N ALA A 287 17.13 70.68 -12.41
CA ALA A 287 16.65 69.66 -13.34
C ALA A 287 17.54 68.42 -13.28
N LEU A 288 18.87 68.61 -13.29
CA LEU A 288 19.83 67.53 -13.17
C LEU A 288 19.79 66.86 -11.78
N ARG A 289 19.59 67.64 -10.71
CA ARG A 289 19.43 67.11 -9.35
C ARG A 289 18.22 66.17 -9.26
N ARG A 290 17.10 66.51 -9.90
CA ARG A 290 15.91 65.65 -9.96
C ARG A 290 16.19 64.33 -10.69
N GLU A 291 16.86 64.37 -11.84
CA GLU A 291 17.26 63.13 -12.54
C GLU A 291 18.21 62.26 -11.70
N LEU A 292 19.14 62.89 -10.96
CA LEU A 292 20.04 62.19 -10.05
C LEU A 292 19.30 61.56 -8.87
N GLU A 293 18.32 62.26 -8.27
CA GLU A 293 17.46 61.73 -7.21
C GLU A 293 16.65 60.52 -7.71
N GLU A 294 16.13 60.56 -8.94
CA GLU A 294 15.48 59.41 -9.58
C GLU A 294 16.46 58.24 -9.77
N GLY A 295 17.69 58.50 -10.23
CA GLY A 295 18.73 57.47 -10.37
C GLY A 295 19.21 56.87 -9.04
N ILE A 296 19.23 57.66 -7.97
CA ILE A 296 19.53 57.22 -6.59
C ILE A 296 18.43 56.26 -6.10
N GLU A 297 17.17 56.61 -6.35
CA GLU A 297 16.04 55.73 -6.02
C GLU A 297 16.08 54.43 -6.83
N GLU A 298 16.42 54.49 -8.12
CA GLU A 298 16.51 53.29 -8.95
C GLU A 298 17.66 52.37 -8.53
N THR A 299 18.84 52.92 -8.18
CA THR A 299 19.93 52.11 -7.61
C THR A 299 19.55 51.49 -6.27
N ARG A 300 18.83 52.20 -5.40
CA ARG A 300 18.29 51.67 -4.14
C ARG A 300 17.30 50.53 -4.39
N ARG A 301 16.42 50.65 -5.38
CA ARG A 301 15.50 49.58 -5.80
C ARG A 301 16.25 48.35 -6.27
N ILE A 302 17.26 48.50 -7.14
CA ILE A 302 18.09 47.37 -7.61
C ILE A 302 18.77 46.66 -6.44
N GLN A 303 19.37 47.41 -5.51
CA GLN A 303 20.00 46.81 -4.32
C GLN A 303 19.00 46.07 -3.43
N HIS A 304 17.77 46.58 -3.31
CA HIS A 304 16.72 45.91 -2.54
C HIS A 304 16.24 44.62 -3.23
N LEU A 305 15.94 44.68 -4.53
CA LEU A 305 15.58 43.54 -5.36
C LEU A 305 16.63 42.43 -5.26
N PHE A 306 17.90 42.80 -5.40
CA PHE A 306 19.00 41.85 -5.38
C PHE A 306 19.16 41.17 -4.02
N ARG A 307 19.04 41.93 -2.91
CA ARG A 307 19.00 41.36 -1.55
C ARG A 307 17.82 40.40 -1.36
N ALA A 308 16.64 40.76 -1.86
CA ALA A 308 15.44 39.93 -1.75
C ALA A 308 15.57 38.60 -2.50
N ILE A 309 16.09 38.60 -3.74
CA ILE A 309 16.34 37.39 -4.53
C ILE A 309 17.33 36.47 -3.83
N MET A 310 18.43 37.04 -3.34
CA MET A 310 19.48 36.27 -2.67
C MET A 310 18.97 35.65 -1.38
N ARG A 311 18.21 36.41 -0.59
CA ARG A 311 17.59 35.90 0.63
C ARG A 311 16.61 34.77 0.36
N LEU A 312 15.78 34.90 -0.67
CA LEU A 312 14.86 33.83 -1.10
C LEU A 312 15.64 32.58 -1.51
N GLY A 313 16.72 32.76 -2.28
CA GLY A 313 17.62 31.68 -2.67
C GLY A 313 18.24 30.96 -1.46
N GLU A 314 18.75 31.69 -0.47
CA GLU A 314 19.32 31.12 0.76
C GLU A 314 18.31 30.29 1.57
N ILE A 315 17.05 30.75 1.63
CA ILE A 315 15.96 30.06 2.33
C ILE A 315 15.61 28.75 1.59
N GLU A 316 15.45 28.80 0.28
CA GLU A 316 15.08 27.63 -0.53
C GLU A 316 16.22 26.62 -0.69
N THR A 317 17.47 27.09 -0.69
CA THR A 317 18.64 26.23 -0.69
C THR A 317 18.96 25.72 0.71
N GLY A 318 18.15 26.00 1.74
CA GLY A 318 18.33 25.47 3.10
C GLY A 318 19.62 25.93 3.78
N ARG A 319 20.31 26.94 3.23
CA ARG A 319 21.50 27.54 3.85
C ARG A 319 21.15 28.44 5.02
N CYS A 320 19.90 28.90 5.08
CA CYS A 320 19.38 29.60 6.23
C CYS A 320 19.15 28.61 7.38
N THR A 321 20.00 28.65 8.40
CA THR A 321 19.85 27.83 9.60
C THR A 321 18.69 28.39 10.43
N LEU A 322 17.65 27.58 10.62
CA LEU A 322 16.47 27.99 11.38
C LEU A 322 16.74 27.90 12.89
N ALA A 323 16.84 29.04 13.57
CA ALA A 323 16.95 29.10 15.03
C ALA A 323 15.56 29.12 15.67
N VAL A 324 15.00 27.94 15.97
CA VAL A 324 13.66 27.83 16.56
C VAL A 324 13.70 28.01 18.08
N GLU A 325 13.35 29.21 18.54
CA GLU A 325 13.30 29.56 19.96
C GLU A 325 11.88 29.94 20.39
N PRO A 326 11.52 29.84 21.69
CA PRO A 326 10.30 30.43 22.21
C PRO A 326 10.28 31.93 21.92
N LEU A 327 9.15 32.43 21.39
CA LEU A 327 9.01 33.82 20.96
C LEU A 327 7.76 34.44 21.58
N ASP A 328 7.89 35.67 22.08
CA ASP A 328 6.75 36.50 22.43
C ASP A 328 6.14 37.11 21.16
N ALA A 329 4.96 36.62 20.78
CA ALA A 329 4.23 37.09 19.61
C ALA A 329 3.75 38.54 19.77
N GLN A 330 3.42 38.98 20.99
CA GLN A 330 2.98 40.35 21.26
C GLN A 330 4.13 41.31 20.99
N ALA A 331 5.30 41.06 21.60
CA ALA A 331 6.50 41.87 21.40
C ALA A 331 6.90 41.95 19.92
N LEU A 332 6.84 40.84 19.17
CA LEU A 332 7.15 40.82 17.74
C LEU A 332 6.21 41.73 16.93
N LEU A 333 4.89 41.60 17.14
CA LEU A 333 3.91 42.34 16.36
C LEU A 333 3.91 43.84 16.72
N ASP A 334 4.12 44.17 17.99
CA ASP A 334 4.25 45.55 18.45
C ASP A 334 5.48 46.24 17.84
N GLU A 335 6.63 45.56 17.83
CA GLU A 335 7.86 46.09 17.23
C GLU A 335 7.71 46.37 15.72
N VAL A 336 7.00 45.50 14.99
CA VAL A 336 6.69 45.74 13.57
C VAL A 336 5.71 46.90 13.43
N ALA A 337 4.67 46.96 14.25
CA ALA A 337 3.69 48.06 14.21
C ALA A 337 4.36 49.41 14.48
N GLU A 338 5.24 49.50 15.48
CA GLU A 338 6.02 50.70 15.79
C GLU A 338 6.95 51.11 14.64
N SER A 339 7.64 50.14 14.03
CA SER A 339 8.55 50.40 12.90
C SER A 339 7.85 51.00 11.68
N TYR A 340 6.57 50.68 11.48
CA TYR A 340 5.75 51.16 10.35
C TYR A 340 4.81 52.31 10.71
N LEU A 341 4.78 52.75 11.97
CA LEU A 341 3.91 53.84 12.43
C LEU A 341 4.05 55.12 11.60
N PRO A 342 5.27 55.63 11.28
CA PRO A 342 5.41 56.86 10.50
C PRO A 342 4.81 56.76 9.09
N LEU A 343 4.90 55.59 8.46
CA LEU A 343 4.34 55.35 7.13
C LEU A 343 2.81 55.17 7.20
N ALA A 344 2.33 54.52 8.25
CA ALA A 344 0.90 54.36 8.50
C ALA A 344 0.22 55.71 8.76
N GLU A 345 0.82 56.58 9.57
CA GLU A 345 0.34 57.95 9.79
C GLU A 345 0.30 58.76 8.49
N GLY A 346 1.35 58.69 7.67
CA GLY A 346 1.40 59.35 6.36
C GLY A 346 0.31 58.91 5.37
N THR A 347 -0.28 57.72 5.58
CA THR A 347 -1.37 57.18 4.75
C THR A 347 -2.74 57.22 5.44
N GLY A 348 -2.82 57.66 6.70
CA GLY A 348 -4.05 57.62 7.51
C GLY A 348 -4.48 56.20 7.94
N THR A 349 -3.56 55.23 7.92
CA THR A 349 -3.81 53.84 8.28
C THR A 349 -3.66 53.64 9.79
N VAL A 350 -4.65 53.02 10.45
CA VAL A 350 -4.56 52.65 11.88
C VAL A 350 -4.15 51.18 12.00
N ILE A 351 -3.00 50.92 12.63
CA ILE A 351 -2.53 49.57 12.93
C ILE A 351 -3.02 49.16 14.32
N THR A 352 -3.61 47.97 14.42
CA THR A 352 -4.04 47.39 15.71
C THR A 352 -3.45 46.00 15.87
N VAL A 353 -3.01 45.68 17.08
CA VAL A 353 -2.39 44.40 17.43
C VAL A 353 -3.27 43.64 18.40
N ALA A 354 -3.53 42.37 18.14
CA ALA A 354 -4.29 41.48 19.02
C ALA A 354 -3.66 40.09 19.10
N VAL A 355 -3.09 39.74 20.24
CA VAL A 355 -2.49 38.42 20.47
C VAL A 355 -3.29 37.63 21.50
N GLU A 356 -3.52 36.35 21.20
CA GLU A 356 -4.13 35.41 22.13
C GLU A 356 -3.24 35.21 23.36
N ARG A 357 -3.83 35.21 24.56
CA ARG A 357 -3.09 35.00 25.81
C ARG A 357 -2.44 33.63 25.86
N ASP A 358 -1.25 33.56 26.46
CA ASP A 358 -0.46 32.35 26.66
C ASP A 358 -0.17 31.57 25.35
N LEU A 359 0.06 32.29 24.24
CA LEU A 359 0.41 31.70 22.95
C LEU A 359 1.86 31.15 22.99
N ASP A 360 2.01 29.82 23.00
CA ASP A 360 3.30 29.15 22.82
C ASP A 360 3.71 29.18 21.34
N LEU A 361 4.28 30.32 20.92
CA LEU A 361 4.84 30.53 19.59
C LEU A 361 6.34 30.21 19.62
N ARG A 362 6.81 29.48 18.61
CA ARG A 362 8.23 29.17 18.44
C ARG A 362 8.63 29.40 17.00
N GLY A 363 9.79 29.98 16.79
CA GLY A 363 10.32 30.25 15.45
C GLY A 363 11.57 31.11 15.50
N ASP A 364 12.09 31.40 14.33
CA ASP A 364 13.20 32.34 14.19
C ASP A 364 12.64 33.76 14.19
N ARG A 365 12.95 34.52 15.24
CA ARG A 365 12.46 35.89 15.44
C ARG A 365 12.74 36.78 14.23
N THR A 366 13.94 36.70 13.65
CA THR A 366 14.38 37.57 12.56
C THR A 366 13.58 37.29 11.30
N LEU A 367 13.38 36.00 10.99
CA LEU A 367 12.60 35.59 9.83
C LEU A 367 11.11 35.89 10.00
N LEU A 368 10.55 35.69 11.19
CA LEU A 368 9.16 36.03 11.47
C LEU A 368 8.91 37.55 11.45
N PHE A 369 9.84 38.36 11.97
CA PHE A 369 9.79 39.82 11.83
C PHE A 369 9.74 40.22 10.35
N GLN A 370 10.65 39.67 9.54
CA GLN A 370 10.68 39.91 8.10
C GLN A 370 9.37 39.49 7.42
N THR A 371 8.78 38.38 7.85
CA THR A 371 7.51 37.88 7.33
C THR A 371 6.39 38.88 7.57
N VAL A 372 6.23 39.34 8.82
CA VAL A 372 5.18 40.32 9.17
C VAL A 372 5.46 41.67 8.51
N ALA A 373 6.70 42.14 8.49
CA ALA A 373 7.09 43.38 7.82
C ALA A 373 6.73 43.38 6.33
N ASN A 374 7.02 42.28 5.61
CA ASN A 374 6.63 42.13 4.20
C ASN A 374 5.11 42.13 4.00
N LEU A 375 4.35 41.57 4.93
CA LEU A 375 2.88 41.56 4.87
C LEU A 375 2.31 42.95 5.17
N VAL A 376 2.84 43.66 6.15
CA VAL A 376 2.45 45.04 6.51
C VAL A 376 2.77 46.01 5.38
N ASP A 377 3.97 45.93 4.80
CA ASP A 377 4.37 46.74 3.64
C ASP A 377 3.42 46.53 2.46
N ASN A 378 3.04 45.27 2.17
CA ASN A 378 2.03 44.99 1.15
C ASN A 378 0.66 45.59 1.52
N ALA A 379 0.20 45.46 2.77
CA ALA A 379 -1.08 46.02 3.18
C ALA A 379 -1.13 47.54 3.03
N LEU A 380 -0.09 48.26 3.45
CA LEU A 380 -0.02 49.72 3.32
C LEU A 380 0.01 50.18 1.85
N LYS A 381 0.61 49.39 0.96
CA LYS A 381 0.68 49.67 -0.48
C LYS A 381 -0.66 49.44 -1.22
N TYR A 382 -1.38 48.38 -0.87
CA TYR A 382 -2.60 47.97 -1.59
C TYR A 382 -3.91 48.37 -0.90
N ALA A 383 -3.85 48.84 0.35
CA ALA A 383 -4.99 49.30 1.14
C ALA A 383 -4.71 50.61 1.90
N PRO A 384 -4.17 51.67 1.24
CA PRO A 384 -3.84 52.91 1.94
C PRO A 384 -5.08 53.54 2.60
N GLY A 385 -4.95 53.97 3.86
CA GLY A 385 -6.01 54.65 4.62
C GLY A 385 -7.08 53.72 5.22
N GLY A 386 -6.99 52.40 4.98
CA GLY A 386 -7.84 51.40 5.63
C GLY A 386 -7.27 50.96 6.99
N PRO A 387 -8.10 50.38 7.90
CA PRO A 387 -7.58 49.78 9.12
C PRO A 387 -6.74 48.52 8.79
N LEU A 388 -5.63 48.36 9.50
CA LEU A 388 -4.74 47.21 9.42
C LEU A 388 -4.76 46.44 10.75
N HIS A 389 -5.11 45.16 10.69
CA HIS A 389 -5.20 44.30 11.87
C HIS A 389 -4.09 43.25 11.86
N LEU A 390 -3.22 43.31 12.86
CA LEU A 390 -2.20 42.29 13.14
C LEU A 390 -2.70 41.41 14.28
N SER A 391 -2.67 40.09 14.10
CA SER A 391 -3.04 39.19 15.18
C SER A 391 -2.25 37.91 15.20
N ALA A 392 -2.11 37.31 16.38
CA ALA A 392 -1.53 35.99 16.53
C ALA A 392 -2.40 35.14 17.46
N GLY A 393 -2.65 33.89 17.11
CA GLY A 393 -3.50 32.99 17.88
C GLY A 393 -3.46 31.54 17.42
N ARG A 394 -4.27 30.70 18.04
CA ARG A 394 -4.38 29.26 17.77
C ARG A 394 -5.62 28.97 16.97
N ARG A 395 -5.45 28.25 15.86
CA ARG A 395 -6.58 27.79 15.02
C ARG A 395 -6.27 26.46 14.38
N ASP A 396 -7.22 25.53 14.44
CA ASP A 396 -7.12 24.20 13.79
C ASP A 396 -5.84 23.40 14.13
N GLY A 397 -5.27 23.61 15.33
CA GLY A 397 -4.04 22.95 15.78
C GLY A 397 -2.74 23.63 15.32
N TRP A 398 -2.82 24.77 14.63
CA TRP A 398 -1.70 25.60 14.19
C TRP A 398 -1.61 26.87 15.02
N ASN A 399 -0.40 27.44 15.13
CA ASN A 399 -0.24 28.84 15.50
C ASN A 399 -0.35 29.67 14.21
N GLU A 400 -1.20 30.70 14.21
CA GLU A 400 -1.43 31.57 13.07
C GLU A 400 -0.96 32.99 13.39
N ILE A 401 -0.14 33.57 12.53
CA ILE A 401 0.11 35.02 12.49
C ILE A 401 -0.66 35.58 11.31
N THR A 402 -1.50 36.57 11.54
CA THR A 402 -2.42 37.14 10.56
C THR A 402 -2.16 38.62 10.37
N VAL A 403 -2.11 39.04 9.10
CA VAL A 403 -2.18 40.45 8.69
C VAL A 403 -3.42 40.61 7.83
N ALA A 404 -4.37 41.43 8.27
CA ALA A 404 -5.64 41.64 7.59
C ALA A 404 -5.87 43.12 7.25
N ASP A 405 -6.05 43.40 5.96
CA ASP A 405 -6.32 44.74 5.42
C ASP A 405 -7.75 44.85 4.89
N ARG A 406 -8.19 46.07 4.56
CA ARG A 406 -9.47 46.34 3.90
C ARG A 406 -9.33 46.89 2.47
N GLY A 407 -8.30 46.44 1.75
CA GLY A 407 -8.06 46.83 0.37
C GLY A 407 -8.98 46.14 -0.62
N ARG A 408 -8.54 46.07 -1.88
CA ARG A 408 -9.26 45.38 -2.96
C ARG A 408 -9.35 43.85 -2.81
N GLY A 409 -8.53 43.26 -1.93
CA GLY A 409 -8.41 41.82 -1.77
C GLY A 409 -7.84 41.10 -3.00
N LEU A 410 -7.94 39.77 -3.01
CA LEU A 410 -7.51 38.92 -4.11
C LEU A 410 -8.60 37.91 -4.49
N ALA A 411 -8.94 37.84 -5.78
CA ALA A 411 -9.86 36.82 -6.28
C ALA A 411 -9.27 35.41 -6.08
N PRO A 412 -10.10 34.37 -5.85
CA PRO A 412 -9.62 33.02 -5.54
C PRO A 412 -8.57 32.46 -6.52
N GLY A 413 -8.75 32.69 -7.83
CA GLY A 413 -7.80 32.25 -8.86
C GLY A 413 -6.47 33.03 -8.90
N GLN A 414 -6.42 34.22 -8.30
CA GLN A 414 -5.23 35.08 -8.28
C GLN A 414 -4.29 34.77 -7.11
N ARG A 415 -4.79 34.13 -6.05
CA ARG A 415 -4.03 33.88 -4.82
C ARG A 415 -2.79 33.03 -5.02
N ALA A 416 -2.90 31.96 -5.82
CA ALA A 416 -1.75 31.10 -6.14
C ALA A 416 -0.70 31.83 -7.00
N LEU A 417 -1.15 32.71 -7.90
CA LEU A 417 -0.27 33.53 -8.74
C LEU A 417 0.45 34.61 -7.93
N ALA A 418 -0.24 35.23 -6.95
CA ALA A 418 0.33 36.28 -6.10
C ALA A 418 1.57 35.84 -5.30
N VAL A 419 1.72 34.54 -5.04
CA VAL A 419 2.85 33.96 -4.31
C VAL A 419 4.02 33.60 -5.25
N GLN A 420 3.82 33.61 -6.57
CA GLN A 420 4.89 33.34 -7.53
C GLN A 420 5.89 34.49 -7.59
N ARG A 421 7.16 34.14 -7.81
CA ARG A 421 8.26 35.11 -7.92
C ARG A 421 8.03 36.05 -9.11
N PHE A 422 8.28 37.33 -8.90
CA PHE A 422 8.13 38.39 -9.92
C PHE A 422 6.70 38.53 -10.46
N CYS A 423 5.71 37.91 -9.83
CA CYS A 423 4.33 38.02 -10.26
C CYS A 423 3.70 39.29 -9.67
N ARG A 424 3.17 40.15 -10.55
CA ARG A 424 2.36 41.32 -10.19
C ARG A 424 1.00 41.17 -10.85
N LEU A 425 -0.05 41.10 -10.03
CA LEU A 425 -1.43 40.98 -10.52
C LEU A 425 -1.99 42.29 -11.09
N ASP A 426 -1.33 43.41 -10.77
CA ASP A 426 -1.60 44.71 -11.34
C ASP A 426 -0.31 45.22 -12.00
N PRO A 427 -0.27 45.29 -13.35
CA PRO A 427 0.90 45.74 -14.09
C PRO A 427 1.12 47.25 -13.99
N SER A 428 0.25 48.02 -13.35
CA SER A 428 0.45 49.47 -13.24
C SER A 428 1.66 49.81 -12.38
N ASP A 429 2.53 50.71 -12.86
CA ASP A 429 3.69 51.23 -12.12
C ASP A 429 3.33 52.08 -10.88
N ARG A 430 2.03 52.25 -10.62
CA ARG A 430 1.51 53.06 -9.51
C ARG A 430 1.79 52.46 -8.12
N VAL A 431 1.99 51.14 -8.02
CA VAL A 431 2.29 50.48 -6.74
C VAL A 431 3.74 49.97 -6.75
N PRO A 432 4.64 50.54 -5.92
CA PRO A 432 6.06 50.17 -5.93
C PRO A 432 6.30 48.78 -5.31
N GLY A 433 6.97 47.89 -6.07
CA GLY A 433 7.39 46.57 -5.59
C GLY A 433 7.78 45.60 -6.71
N HIS A 434 8.55 44.57 -6.35
CA HIS A 434 9.12 43.61 -7.31
C HIS A 434 8.40 42.24 -7.36
N GLY A 435 7.29 42.07 -6.64
CA GLY A 435 6.56 40.79 -6.60
C GLY A 435 7.31 39.66 -5.86
N LEU A 436 8.23 39.99 -4.95
CA LEU A 436 9.00 39.00 -4.17
C LEU A 436 8.52 38.86 -2.72
N GLY A 437 7.79 39.85 -2.18
CA GLY A 437 7.41 39.86 -0.77
C GLY A 437 6.64 38.61 -0.34
N LEU A 438 5.55 38.28 -1.05
CA LEU A 438 4.74 37.08 -0.75
C LEU A 438 5.49 35.77 -1.01
N ALA A 439 6.39 35.73 -1.99
CA ALA A 439 7.24 34.56 -2.24
C ALA A 439 8.21 34.32 -1.07
N ILE A 440 8.78 35.38 -0.49
CA ILE A 440 9.63 35.31 0.71
C ILE A 440 8.82 34.85 1.91
N VAL A 441 7.62 35.41 2.12
CA VAL A 441 6.71 35.00 3.20
C VAL A 441 6.38 33.50 3.09
N ASP A 442 6.03 33.00 1.91
CA ASP A 442 5.74 31.57 1.71
C ASP A 442 6.98 30.69 1.97
N ALA A 443 8.15 31.11 1.47
CA ALA A 443 9.41 30.39 1.71
C ALA A 443 9.77 30.31 3.21
N ILE A 444 9.61 31.42 3.95
CA ILE A 444 9.84 31.45 5.41
C ILE A 444 8.81 30.58 6.15
N ALA A 445 7.54 30.64 5.77
CA ALA A 445 6.48 29.82 6.38
C ALA A 445 6.78 28.32 6.19
N ARG A 446 7.18 27.92 4.98
CA ARG A 446 7.60 26.53 4.68
C ARG A 446 8.84 26.11 5.46
N LEU A 447 9.83 27.00 5.60
CA LEU A 447 11.03 26.74 6.40
C LEU A 447 10.66 26.41 7.86
N HIS A 448 9.62 27.05 8.40
CA HIS A 448 9.07 26.77 9.74
C HIS A 448 8.10 25.56 9.79
N GLY A 449 8.01 24.74 8.74
CA GLY A 449 7.10 23.58 8.67
C GLY A 449 5.63 23.95 8.48
N GLY A 450 5.35 25.19 8.08
CA GLY A 450 4.02 25.77 7.94
C GLY A 450 3.64 26.12 6.51
N ALA A 451 2.72 27.07 6.36
CA ALA A 451 2.24 27.54 5.05
C ALA A 451 1.67 28.97 5.12
N LEU A 452 1.78 29.71 4.01
CA LEU A 452 1.06 30.96 3.79
C LEU A 452 -0.32 30.67 3.17
N LEU A 453 -1.36 31.26 3.73
CA LEU A 453 -2.72 31.22 3.20
C LEU A 453 -3.20 32.64 2.95
N LEU A 454 -3.81 32.83 1.79
CA LEU A 454 -4.43 34.10 1.39
C LEU A 454 -5.94 33.91 1.41
N GLU A 455 -6.61 34.58 2.34
CA GLU A 455 -8.04 34.49 2.59
C GLU A 455 -8.74 35.81 2.29
N ASP A 456 -10.05 35.77 2.08
CA ASP A 456 -10.85 36.99 1.90
C ASP A 456 -11.11 37.64 3.26
N ASN A 457 -11.02 38.97 3.34
CA ASN A 457 -11.36 39.74 4.54
C ASN A 457 -12.69 40.53 4.40
N GLY A 458 -13.33 40.48 3.22
CA GLY A 458 -14.70 40.95 3.01
C GLY A 458 -15.01 42.39 3.47
N PRO A 459 -14.39 43.45 2.90
CA PRO A 459 -13.42 43.47 1.81
C PRO A 459 -11.96 43.37 2.28
N GLY A 460 -11.05 43.07 1.36
CA GLY A 460 -9.61 43.08 1.61
C GLY A 460 -8.97 41.70 1.62
N LEU A 461 -7.72 41.64 2.06
CA LEU A 461 -6.95 40.40 2.12
C LEU A 461 -6.63 40.04 3.57
N ARG A 462 -6.83 38.77 3.93
CA ARG A 462 -6.35 38.19 5.18
C ARG A 462 -5.20 37.25 4.85
N ALA A 463 -3.96 37.70 5.08
CA ALA A 463 -2.77 36.87 4.91
C ALA A 463 -2.46 36.14 6.23
N VAL A 464 -2.50 34.81 6.21
CA VAL A 464 -2.35 33.95 7.38
C VAL A 464 -1.11 33.08 7.22
N VAL A 465 -0.15 33.25 8.11
CA VAL A 465 1.04 32.42 8.21
C VAL A 465 0.80 31.37 9.28
N ARG A 466 0.68 30.11 8.87
CA ARG A 466 0.57 28.96 9.77
C ARG A 466 1.96 28.49 10.16
N LEU A 467 2.14 28.17 11.44
CA LEU A 467 3.38 27.64 12.02
C LEU A 467 3.06 26.39 12.83
N GLU A 468 3.90 25.36 12.70
CA GLU A 468 3.68 24.07 13.36
C GLU A 468 3.77 24.21 14.88
N ARG A 469 2.79 23.66 15.58
CA ARG A 469 2.84 23.53 17.04
C ARG A 469 3.61 22.25 17.37
N ARG A 470 4.91 22.35 17.69
CA ARG A 470 5.69 21.16 18.09
C ARG A 470 5.17 20.58 19.41
N GLY A 471 4.32 19.57 19.27
CA GLY A 471 3.71 18.73 20.31
C GLY A 471 2.86 17.57 19.77
N ARG A 472 2.69 17.44 18.45
CA ARG A 472 2.05 16.28 17.80
C ARG A 472 2.48 16.20 16.33
N PRO A 473 3.03 15.07 15.84
CA PRO A 473 3.32 14.91 14.42
C PRO A 473 2.00 14.71 13.67
N VAL A 474 1.70 15.54 12.68
CA VAL A 474 0.57 15.32 11.76
C VAL A 474 1.08 15.34 10.32
N ALA A 475 0.57 14.37 9.55
CA ALA A 475 0.97 14.01 8.20
C ALA A 475 0.95 15.20 7.21
N ALA A 476 1.94 15.21 6.32
CA ALA A 476 2.12 16.17 5.25
C ALA A 476 0.83 16.41 4.41
N PRO A 477 0.59 17.64 3.94
CA PRO A 477 -0.58 17.97 3.13
C PRO A 477 -0.54 17.25 1.77
N ALA A 478 -1.70 16.76 1.35
CA ALA A 478 -1.89 16.20 0.01
C ALA A 478 -1.77 17.33 -1.04
N VAL A 479 -0.80 17.19 -1.94
CA VAL A 479 -0.68 18.02 -3.14
C VAL A 479 -1.92 17.80 -4.02
N PRO A 480 -2.70 18.84 -4.39
CA PRO A 480 -3.80 18.68 -5.32
C PRO A 480 -3.28 18.57 -6.77
N GLY A 481 -3.68 17.51 -7.47
CA GLY A 481 -3.82 17.50 -8.93
C GLY A 481 -2.55 17.32 -9.77
N ALA A 482 -2.03 16.08 -9.82
CA ALA A 482 -1.28 15.64 -10.99
C ALA A 482 -2.28 15.12 -12.04
N ILE A 483 -2.30 15.80 -13.17
CA ILE A 483 -3.07 15.54 -14.38
C ILE A 483 -2.97 14.06 -14.76
N THR A 484 -4.10 13.35 -14.70
CA THR A 484 -4.23 12.02 -15.32
C THR A 484 -4.92 12.23 -16.66
N GLY A 485 -4.16 12.13 -17.75
CA GLY A 485 -4.72 12.25 -19.09
C GLY A 485 -3.72 11.87 -20.16
N ILE A 486 -4.07 10.80 -20.89
CA ILE A 486 -3.56 10.39 -22.20
C ILE A 486 -2.30 9.53 -22.19
N LEU A 487 -2.51 8.21 -22.25
CA LEU A 487 -1.84 7.35 -23.22
C LEU A 487 -2.81 6.21 -23.55
N HIS A 488 -3.28 6.24 -24.80
CA HIS A 488 -3.98 5.17 -25.48
C HIS A 488 -2.97 4.26 -26.17
#